data_AF-A0A9W8YBW4-F1
#
_entry.id   AF-A0A9W8YBW4-F1
#
_cell.length_a   1.000
_cell.length_b   1.000
_cell.length_c   1.000
_cell.angle_alpha   90.00
_cell.angle_beta   90.00
_cell.angle_gamma   90.00
#
_symmetry.space_group_name_H-M   'P 1'
#
loop_
_entity.id
_entity.type
_entity.pdbx_description
1 polymer ?
#
loop_
_entity_poly.entity_id
_entity_poly.type
_entity_poly.pdbx_seq_one_letter_code
_entity_poly.pdbx_strand_id
1 'polypeptide(L)'
;MAFFQSCNAKVLTVYESQRRLTRNFLEGARKKRVSYTPRGLYDAWRGLDAARKVYLATLIGWVVTVIPSVILFFGSHRFHAEFGFFGKPSNYYTCRRGFEWIPSILIQIFWTILVGPWILWRIRHVKDVHSWAWQTRLAIIAGLPGTPLWIAFTYADLPEIFRINDYFTPAGWFIPSLVVCQQVLILIPLRDALKSQPHQQTMLTSETESLTSTQSSVSSKSSAVVFNKELKSKASMQALEFSIEHSIEPLIAWAASREFTAENTIFLREVRNFKKKWSSLKVVTTCQRRQMFNEASLIYFTLVNPFTAETPINIEYKIFKTLQALFSGVEFDPYMPRSRTPDDIRSPVARENVVCPWEDTLSRPASIVSNQTASSATSTRSMVPSYFTEEVFDAAFESIKYLVFTNTWPRYVDAELGGKSASP
;
A
#
# COMPACT_ATOMS: atom_id res chain seq x y z
N MET A 1 -17.65 -14.93 0.66
CA MET A 1 -17.51 -13.61 -0.01
C MET A 1 -16.82 -12.55 0.83
N ALA A 2 -17.05 -12.46 2.15
CA ALA A 2 -16.38 -11.45 3.00
C ALA A 2 -14.84 -11.47 2.88
N PHE A 3 -14.22 -12.64 3.04
CA PHE A 3 -12.76 -12.79 2.85
C PHE A 3 -12.30 -12.42 1.44
N PHE A 4 -13.07 -12.80 0.41
CA PHE A 4 -12.79 -12.42 -0.97
C PHE A 4 -12.76 -10.89 -1.15
N GLN A 5 -13.75 -10.18 -0.62
CA GLN A 5 -13.76 -8.72 -0.65
C GLN A 5 -12.64 -8.10 0.20
N SER A 6 -12.23 -8.75 1.30
CA SER A 6 -11.09 -8.31 2.10
C SER A 6 -9.77 -8.35 1.32
N CYS A 7 -9.55 -9.39 0.52
CA CYS A 7 -8.39 -9.50 -0.36
C CYS A 7 -8.41 -8.40 -1.42
N ASN A 8 -9.57 -8.18 -2.05
CA ASN A 8 -9.76 -7.12 -3.05
C ASN A 8 -9.56 -5.70 -2.48
N ALA A 9 -9.86 -5.49 -1.20
CA ALA A 9 -9.68 -4.20 -0.52
C ALA A 9 -8.20 -3.87 -0.22
N LYS A 10 -7.28 -4.83 -0.32
CA LYS A 10 -5.84 -4.59 -0.12
C LYS A 10 -5.27 -3.66 -1.18
N VAL A 11 -5.63 -3.86 -2.45
CA VAL A 11 -5.18 -2.99 -3.56
C VAL A 11 -5.58 -1.53 -3.30
N LEU A 12 -6.80 -1.31 -2.82
CA LEU A 12 -7.28 0.03 -2.47
C LEU A 12 -6.49 0.64 -1.30
N THR A 13 -6.11 -0.17 -0.31
CA THR A 13 -5.33 0.28 0.85
C THR A 13 -3.93 0.71 0.43
N VAL A 14 -3.26 -0.11 -0.39
CA VAL A 14 -1.95 0.22 -0.95
C VAL A 14 -2.03 1.50 -1.80
N TYR A 15 -3.03 1.61 -2.67
CA TYR A 15 -3.23 2.80 -3.49
C TYR A 15 -3.46 4.08 -2.65
N GLU A 16 -4.30 4.02 -1.61
CA GLU A 16 -4.55 5.15 -0.72
C GLU A 16 -3.32 5.53 0.09
N SER A 17 -2.54 4.55 0.54
CA SER A 17 -1.27 4.74 1.25
C SER A 17 -0.25 5.48 0.39
N GLN A 18 -0.02 5.01 -0.83
CA GLN A 18 0.92 5.62 -1.78
C GLN A 18 0.50 7.06 -2.13
N ARG A 19 -0.81 7.32 -2.28
CA ARG A 19 -1.33 8.67 -2.52
C ARG A 19 -1.11 9.61 -1.32
N ARG A 20 -1.23 9.12 -0.08
CA ARG A 20 -0.88 9.91 1.12
C ARG A 20 0.62 10.22 1.14
N LEU A 21 1.45 9.22 0.85
CA LEU A 21 2.89 9.34 0.84
C LEU A 21 3.38 10.43 -0.13
N THR A 22 2.82 10.48 -1.35
CA THR A 22 3.13 11.53 -2.33
C THR A 22 2.68 12.92 -1.90
N ARG A 23 1.52 13.03 -1.22
CA ARG A 23 1.03 14.33 -0.72
C ARG A 23 1.92 14.86 0.39
N ASN A 24 2.18 14.03 1.38
CA ASN A 24 3.05 14.32 2.50
C ASN A 24 3.46 13.01 3.17
N PHE A 25 4.74 12.64 3.05
CA PHE A 25 5.23 11.37 3.58
C PHE A 25 5.17 11.28 5.12
N LEU A 26 5.09 12.42 5.81
CA LEU A 26 4.89 12.47 7.25
C LEU A 26 3.44 12.17 7.66
N GLU A 27 2.48 12.30 6.74
CA GLU A 27 1.05 12.12 7.04
C GLU A 27 0.74 10.72 7.58
N GLY A 28 1.33 9.70 6.99
CA GLY A 28 1.17 8.31 7.43
C GLY A 28 1.68 8.03 8.83
N ALA A 29 2.69 8.80 9.26
CA ALA A 29 3.30 8.65 10.58
C ALA A 29 2.53 9.42 11.68
N ARG A 30 1.64 10.35 11.31
CA ARG A 30 0.81 11.12 12.24
C ARG A 30 -0.38 10.29 12.71
N LYS A 31 -0.52 10.11 14.02
CA LYS A 31 -1.64 9.38 14.64
C LYS A 31 -2.56 10.32 15.41
N LYS A 32 -3.86 10.02 15.37
CA LYS A 32 -4.88 10.69 16.18
C LYS A 32 -5.24 9.81 17.37
N ARG A 33 -5.33 10.40 18.56
CA ARG A 33 -5.81 9.70 19.76
C ARG A 33 -7.30 9.41 19.62
N VAL A 34 -7.69 8.15 19.78
CA VAL A 34 -9.10 7.75 19.74
C VAL A 34 -9.83 8.37 20.93
N SER A 35 -11.03 8.90 20.67
CA SER A 35 -11.96 9.36 21.70
C SER A 35 -13.11 8.37 21.76
N TYR A 36 -13.41 7.85 22.95
CA TYR A 36 -14.50 6.89 23.19
C TYR A 36 -15.90 7.56 23.21
N THR A 37 -16.04 8.70 22.53
CA THR A 37 -17.34 9.34 22.30
C THR A 37 -17.94 8.81 20.99
N PRO A 38 -19.27 8.81 20.79
CA PRO A 38 -19.87 8.34 19.55
C PRO A 38 -19.30 9.04 18.30
N ARG A 39 -19.06 10.35 18.39
CA ARG A 39 -18.38 11.13 17.34
C ARG A 39 -16.92 10.69 17.16
N GLY A 40 -16.19 10.51 18.25
CA GLY A 40 -14.80 10.04 18.21
C GLY A 40 -14.64 8.63 17.61
N LEU A 41 -15.57 7.72 17.88
CA LEU A 41 -15.60 6.39 17.28
C LEU A 41 -15.97 6.45 15.79
N TYR A 42 -16.89 7.34 15.41
CA TYR A 42 -17.21 7.58 14.00
C TYR A 42 -16.02 8.16 13.23
N ASP A 43 -15.31 9.11 13.81
CA ASP A 43 -14.09 9.68 13.23
C ASP A 43 -12.97 8.65 13.13
N ALA A 44 -12.81 7.81 14.16
CA ALA A 44 -11.87 6.69 14.14
C ALA A 44 -12.23 5.70 13.01
N TRP A 45 -13.51 5.34 12.86
CA TRP A 45 -13.98 4.50 11.77
C TRP A 45 -13.72 5.13 10.40
N ARG A 46 -14.00 6.42 10.21
CA ARG A 46 -13.69 7.14 8.96
C ARG A 46 -12.20 7.13 8.66
N GLY A 47 -11.36 7.25 9.69
CA GLY A 47 -9.90 7.23 9.59
C GLY A 47 -9.25 5.87 9.33
N LEU A 48 -9.99 4.76 9.44
CA LEU A 48 -9.47 3.42 9.12
C LEU A 48 -9.20 3.28 7.62
N ASP A 49 -8.14 2.54 7.28
CA ASP A 49 -7.85 2.12 5.92
C ASP A 49 -8.98 1.26 5.34
N ALA A 50 -9.12 1.26 4.02
CA ALA A 50 -10.16 0.49 3.34
C ALA A 50 -10.16 -1.00 3.71
N ALA A 51 -8.99 -1.66 3.74
CA ALA A 51 -8.90 -3.05 4.14
C ALA A 51 -9.29 -3.25 5.61
N ARG A 52 -8.88 -2.36 6.52
CA ARG A 52 -9.25 -2.43 7.94
C ARG A 52 -10.76 -2.30 8.16
N LYS A 53 -11.43 -1.40 7.42
CA LYS A 53 -12.89 -1.27 7.40
C LYS A 53 -13.55 -2.57 6.96
N VAL A 54 -13.06 -3.16 5.87
CA VAL A 54 -13.58 -4.42 5.32
C VAL A 54 -13.30 -5.60 6.27
N TYR A 55 -12.15 -5.64 6.93
CA TYR A 55 -11.83 -6.66 7.93
C TYR A 55 -12.73 -6.57 9.16
N LEU A 56 -12.94 -5.37 9.70
CA LEU A 56 -13.84 -5.21 10.84
C LEU A 56 -15.29 -5.55 10.45
N ALA A 57 -15.73 -5.13 9.27
CA ALA A 57 -17.03 -5.53 8.73
C ALA A 57 -17.13 -7.05 8.51
N THR A 58 -16.03 -7.70 8.11
CA THR A 58 -15.95 -9.16 7.95
C THR A 58 -16.07 -9.86 9.30
N LEU A 59 -15.39 -9.37 10.34
CA LEU A 59 -15.48 -9.92 11.69
C LEU A 59 -16.91 -9.80 12.25
N ILE A 60 -17.52 -8.62 12.12
CA ILE A 60 -18.91 -8.38 12.52
C ILE A 60 -19.85 -9.30 11.72
N GLY A 61 -19.67 -9.36 10.40
CA GLY A 61 -20.47 -10.21 9.53
C GLY A 61 -20.33 -11.70 9.90
N TRP A 62 -19.14 -12.15 10.29
CA TRP A 62 -18.91 -13.52 10.74
C TRP A 62 -19.70 -13.84 12.00
N VAL A 63 -19.66 -12.97 13.02
CA VAL A 63 -20.46 -13.13 14.25
C VAL A 63 -21.96 -13.16 13.94
N VAL A 64 -22.42 -12.23 13.10
CA VAL A 64 -23.83 -12.11 12.68
C VAL A 64 -24.26 -13.28 11.78
N THR A 65 -23.34 -14.00 11.13
CA THR A 65 -23.66 -15.20 10.35
C THR A 65 -23.67 -16.43 11.24
N VAL A 66 -22.59 -16.68 11.97
CA VAL A 66 -22.35 -17.94 12.67
C VAL A 66 -23.36 -18.15 13.79
N ILE A 67 -23.64 -17.12 14.60
CA ILE A 67 -24.56 -17.28 15.74
C ILE A 67 -25.98 -17.66 15.25
N PRO A 68 -26.62 -16.90 14.34
CA PRO A 68 -27.92 -17.30 13.79
C PRO A 68 -27.87 -18.63 13.03
N SER A 69 -26.82 -18.92 12.26
CA SER A 69 -26.71 -20.20 11.55
C SER A 69 -26.65 -21.39 12.52
N VAL A 70 -25.95 -21.28 13.64
CA VAL A 70 -25.91 -22.32 14.68
C VAL A 70 -27.29 -22.49 15.31
N ILE A 71 -27.97 -21.38 15.67
CA ILE A 71 -29.33 -21.43 16.22
C ILE A 71 -30.30 -22.08 15.23
N LEU A 72 -30.23 -21.71 13.95
CA LEU A 72 -31.10 -22.26 12.91
C LEU A 72 -30.80 -23.72 12.60
N PHE A 73 -29.53 -24.11 12.63
CA PHE A 73 -29.10 -25.49 12.39
C PHE A 73 -29.64 -26.43 13.46
N PHE A 74 -29.39 -26.13 14.74
CA PHE A 74 -29.87 -26.97 15.84
C PHE A 74 -31.37 -26.82 16.12
N GLY A 75 -31.95 -25.66 15.80
CA GLY A 75 -33.35 -25.38 16.08
C GLY A 75 -34.33 -25.90 15.03
N SER A 76 -33.89 -26.08 13.78
CA SER A 76 -34.78 -26.51 12.70
C SER A 76 -34.80 -28.03 12.54
N HIS A 77 -35.98 -28.63 12.64
CA HIS A 77 -36.24 -30.03 12.28
C HIS A 77 -35.93 -30.34 10.80
N ARG A 78 -35.69 -29.30 9.99
CA ARG A 78 -35.34 -29.45 8.59
C ARG A 78 -33.95 -30.05 8.38
N PHE A 79 -33.01 -29.74 9.29
CA PHE A 79 -31.63 -30.24 9.26
C PHE A 79 -31.46 -31.54 10.07
N HIS A 80 -32.31 -31.74 11.09
CA HIS A 80 -32.29 -32.91 11.96
C HIS A 80 -33.70 -33.48 12.15
N ALA A 81 -33.90 -34.76 11.83
CA ALA A 81 -35.22 -35.38 11.97
C ALA A 81 -35.63 -35.58 13.45
N GLU A 82 -34.65 -35.79 14.33
CA GLU A 82 -34.89 -36.25 15.72
C GLU A 82 -35.00 -35.11 16.75
N PHE A 83 -34.43 -33.94 16.48
CA PHE A 83 -34.43 -32.83 17.43
C PHE A 83 -34.54 -31.47 16.70
N GLY A 84 -35.00 -30.47 17.44
CA GLY A 84 -35.38 -29.15 16.92
C GLY A 84 -36.60 -28.63 17.67
N PHE A 85 -36.96 -27.36 17.45
CA PHE A 85 -38.14 -26.74 18.03
C PHE A 85 -39.02 -26.02 16.98
N PHE A 86 -38.60 -25.97 15.72
CA PHE A 86 -39.41 -25.44 14.60
C PHE A 86 -39.11 -26.16 13.29
N GLY A 87 -39.96 -25.97 12.28
CA GLY A 87 -39.82 -26.60 10.96
C GLY A 87 -40.36 -28.03 10.90
N LYS A 88 -40.44 -28.59 9.70
CA LYS A 88 -40.83 -30.00 9.46
C LYS A 88 -39.62 -30.80 8.96
N PRO A 89 -39.51 -32.09 9.32
CA PRO A 89 -38.52 -32.98 8.72
C PRO A 89 -38.58 -32.93 7.21
N SER A 90 -37.43 -32.87 6.56
CA SER A 90 -37.35 -32.62 5.13
C SER A 90 -36.32 -33.51 4.45
N ASN A 91 -36.58 -33.83 3.19
CA ASN A 91 -35.62 -34.55 2.35
C ASN A 91 -34.44 -33.65 1.98
N TYR A 92 -33.34 -34.26 1.55
CA TYR A 92 -32.10 -33.57 1.18
C TYR A 92 -32.30 -32.36 0.25
N TYR A 93 -33.19 -32.50 -0.74
CA TYR A 93 -33.50 -31.43 -1.70
C TYR A 93 -34.28 -30.28 -1.05
N THR A 94 -35.25 -30.59 -0.20
CA THR A 94 -36.11 -29.64 0.49
C THR A 94 -35.38 -28.89 1.61
N CYS A 95 -34.29 -29.47 2.13
CA CYS A 95 -33.39 -28.89 3.13
C CYS A 95 -32.58 -27.69 2.59
N ARG A 96 -32.29 -27.69 1.28
CA ARG A 96 -31.56 -26.60 0.59
C ARG A 96 -32.44 -25.39 0.26
N ARG A 97 -33.72 -25.42 0.67
CA ARG A 97 -34.70 -24.34 0.47
C ARG A 97 -35.30 -23.98 1.81
N GLY A 98 -35.83 -22.76 1.93
CA GLY A 98 -36.56 -22.34 3.13
C GLY A 98 -36.13 -20.98 3.67
N PHE A 99 -36.82 -20.56 4.73
CA PHE A 99 -36.53 -19.28 5.38
C PHE A 99 -35.23 -19.35 6.21
N GLU A 100 -34.77 -20.56 6.53
CA GLU A 100 -33.52 -20.82 7.25
C GLU A 100 -32.28 -20.27 6.52
N TRP A 101 -32.37 -20.09 5.19
CA TRP A 101 -31.29 -19.54 4.37
C TRP A 101 -31.30 -18.01 4.26
N ILE A 102 -32.38 -17.34 4.70
CA ILE A 102 -32.53 -15.88 4.57
C ILE A 102 -31.38 -15.11 5.24
N PRO A 103 -30.96 -15.41 6.48
CA PRO A 103 -29.87 -14.65 7.10
C PRO A 103 -28.56 -14.72 6.31
N SER A 104 -28.21 -15.91 5.82
CA SER A 104 -27.02 -16.13 4.99
C SER A 104 -27.10 -15.36 3.67
N ILE A 105 -28.29 -15.34 3.05
CA ILE A 105 -28.54 -14.59 1.81
C ILE A 105 -28.43 -13.09 2.03
N LEU A 106 -28.98 -12.54 3.11
CA LEU A 106 -28.90 -11.11 3.43
C LEU A 106 -27.45 -10.64 3.61
N ILE A 107 -26.65 -11.41 4.34
CA ILE A 107 -25.22 -11.12 4.52
C ILE A 107 -24.49 -11.24 3.19
N GLN A 108 -24.83 -12.24 2.37
CA GLN A 108 -24.24 -12.38 1.05
C GLN A 108 -24.54 -11.19 0.13
N ILE A 109 -25.79 -10.72 0.11
CA ILE A 109 -26.22 -9.52 -0.62
C ILE A 109 -25.41 -8.29 -0.17
N PHE A 110 -25.20 -8.11 1.13
CA PHE A 110 -24.37 -7.03 1.63
C PHE A 110 -22.95 -7.06 1.03
N TRP A 111 -22.31 -8.23 0.97
CA TRP A 111 -20.96 -8.36 0.41
C TRP A 111 -20.90 -8.23 -1.11
N THR A 112 -21.88 -8.73 -1.84
CA THR A 112 -21.85 -8.78 -3.29
C THR A 112 -22.44 -7.55 -3.95
N ILE A 113 -23.51 -6.98 -3.39
CA ILE A 113 -24.24 -5.85 -4.00
C ILE A 113 -23.84 -4.51 -3.38
N LEU A 114 -23.41 -4.46 -2.11
CA LEU A 114 -22.96 -3.20 -1.49
C LEU A 114 -21.43 -3.07 -1.52
N VAL A 115 -20.72 -3.99 -0.86
CA VAL A 115 -19.26 -3.87 -0.70
C VAL A 115 -18.52 -4.03 -2.02
N GLY A 116 -18.88 -5.02 -2.85
CA GLY A 116 -18.25 -5.25 -4.16
C GLY A 116 -18.30 -4.00 -5.07
N PRO A 117 -19.49 -3.46 -5.37
CA PRO A 117 -19.63 -2.23 -6.14
C PRO A 117 -18.97 -1.00 -5.50
N TRP A 118 -18.97 -0.89 -4.17
CA TRP A 118 -18.21 0.16 -3.47
C TRP A 118 -16.71 0.06 -3.77
N ILE A 119 -16.11 -1.15 -3.70
CA ILE A 119 -14.70 -1.36 -4.05
C ILE A 119 -14.47 -1.02 -5.52
N LEU A 120 -15.31 -1.51 -6.44
CA LEU A 120 -15.23 -1.22 -7.88
C LEU A 120 -15.22 0.29 -8.16
N TRP A 121 -16.12 1.03 -7.51
CA TRP A 121 -16.20 2.48 -7.64
C TRP A 121 -14.93 3.19 -7.15
N ARG A 122 -14.34 2.73 -6.04
CA ARG A 122 -13.10 3.31 -5.49
C ARG A 122 -11.88 3.03 -6.37
N ILE A 123 -11.78 1.85 -6.97
CA ILE A 123 -10.62 1.46 -7.79
C ILE A 123 -10.74 1.82 -9.28
N ARG A 124 -11.85 2.43 -9.72
CA ARG A 124 -12.15 2.67 -11.16
C ARG A 124 -11.07 3.45 -11.92
N HIS A 125 -10.36 4.33 -11.24
CA HIS A 125 -9.31 5.18 -11.82
C HIS A 125 -7.90 4.67 -11.59
N VAL A 126 -7.74 3.54 -10.90
CA VAL A 126 -6.43 2.93 -10.66
C VAL A 126 -5.96 2.28 -11.96
N LYS A 127 -4.77 2.67 -12.41
CA LYS A 127 -4.09 2.15 -13.60
C LYS A 127 -2.70 1.68 -13.20
N ASP A 128 -2.65 0.50 -12.61
CA ASP A 128 -1.41 -0.09 -12.11
C ASP A 128 -0.67 -0.91 -13.17
N VAL A 129 0.65 -1.07 -13.00
CA VAL A 129 1.52 -1.79 -13.96
C VAL A 129 1.21 -3.29 -13.97
N HIS A 130 0.87 -3.88 -12.83
CA HIS A 130 0.68 -5.33 -12.64
C HIS A 130 -0.77 -5.80 -12.86
N SER A 131 -1.63 -4.92 -13.37
CA SER A 131 -3.05 -5.19 -13.61
C SER A 131 -3.83 -5.71 -12.39
N TRP A 132 -3.39 -5.41 -11.16
CA TRP A 132 -4.07 -5.78 -9.90
C TRP A 132 -5.46 -5.16 -9.78
N ALA A 133 -5.61 -3.90 -10.22
CA ALA A 133 -6.93 -3.27 -10.26
C ALA A 133 -7.84 -3.98 -11.27
N TRP A 134 -7.29 -4.45 -12.39
CA TRP A 134 -8.05 -5.21 -13.39
C TRP A 134 -8.44 -6.60 -12.88
N GLN A 135 -7.52 -7.31 -12.22
CA GLN A 135 -7.81 -8.57 -11.54
C GLN A 135 -8.99 -8.41 -10.57
N THR A 136 -8.93 -7.37 -9.74
CA THR A 136 -9.98 -7.05 -8.78
C THR A 136 -11.32 -6.75 -9.47
N ARG A 137 -11.31 -5.98 -10.57
CA ARG A 137 -12.52 -5.66 -11.33
C ARG A 137 -13.19 -6.91 -11.90
N LEU A 138 -12.43 -7.74 -12.60
CA LEU A 138 -12.93 -8.98 -13.19
C LEU A 138 -13.46 -9.93 -12.13
N ALA A 139 -12.72 -10.09 -11.03
CA ALA A 139 -13.11 -10.98 -9.95
C ALA A 139 -14.43 -10.54 -9.29
N ILE A 140 -14.60 -9.25 -9.00
CA ILE A 140 -15.86 -8.74 -8.42
C ILE A 140 -17.01 -8.88 -9.41
N ILE A 141 -16.82 -8.49 -10.68
CA ILE A 141 -17.87 -8.59 -11.71
C ILE A 141 -18.33 -10.03 -11.90
N ALA A 142 -17.40 -10.98 -11.96
CA ALA A 142 -17.72 -12.41 -12.06
C ALA A 142 -18.50 -12.93 -10.84
N GLY A 143 -18.30 -12.34 -9.66
CA GLY A 143 -19.01 -12.69 -8.43
C GLY A 143 -20.41 -12.08 -8.29
N LEU A 144 -20.76 -11.03 -9.06
CA LEU A 144 -22.06 -10.35 -8.94
C LEU A 144 -23.26 -11.27 -9.23
N PRO A 145 -23.25 -12.13 -10.28
CA PRO A 145 -24.40 -12.98 -10.59
C PRO A 145 -24.65 -14.10 -9.57
N GLY A 146 -23.64 -14.48 -8.79
CA GLY A 146 -23.74 -15.66 -7.91
C GLY A 146 -24.84 -15.52 -6.85
N THR A 147 -25.05 -14.32 -6.29
CA THR A 147 -26.08 -14.11 -5.25
C THR A 147 -27.50 -14.09 -5.82
N PRO A 148 -27.81 -13.34 -6.90
CA PRO A 148 -29.10 -13.42 -7.57
C PRO A 148 -29.44 -14.84 -8.05
N LEU A 149 -28.49 -15.57 -8.62
CA LEU A 149 -28.71 -16.96 -9.06
C LEU A 149 -28.98 -17.88 -7.87
N TRP A 150 -28.23 -17.75 -6.77
CA TRP A 150 -28.51 -18.52 -5.56
C TRP A 150 -29.93 -18.28 -5.04
N ILE A 151 -30.38 -17.01 -4.99
CA ILE A 151 -31.74 -16.65 -4.57
C ILE A 151 -32.79 -17.27 -5.52
N ALA A 152 -32.61 -17.09 -6.83
CA ALA A 152 -33.53 -17.59 -7.83
C ALA A 152 -33.70 -19.12 -7.72
N PHE A 153 -32.60 -19.87 -7.64
CA PHE A 153 -32.64 -21.33 -7.54
C PHE A 153 -33.07 -21.84 -6.16
N THR A 154 -33.05 -21.00 -5.12
CA THR A 154 -33.53 -21.35 -3.78
C THR A 154 -35.03 -21.11 -3.59
N TYR A 155 -35.60 -20.08 -4.26
CA TYR A 155 -36.98 -19.65 -4.01
C TYR A 155 -37.91 -19.70 -5.21
N ALA A 156 -37.43 -19.91 -6.44
CA ALA A 156 -38.31 -20.03 -7.59
C ALA A 156 -39.08 -21.36 -7.56
N ASP A 157 -40.38 -21.28 -7.85
CA ASP A 157 -41.30 -22.42 -7.91
C ASP A 157 -41.58 -22.80 -9.36
N LEU A 158 -40.52 -23.20 -10.08
CA LEU A 158 -40.61 -23.68 -11.47
C LEU A 158 -40.15 -25.14 -11.58
N PRO A 159 -40.91 -26.02 -12.27
CA PRO A 159 -40.59 -27.46 -12.38
C PRO A 159 -39.17 -27.72 -12.91
N GLU A 160 -38.69 -26.90 -13.85
CA GLU A 160 -37.35 -27.04 -14.43
C GLU A 160 -36.23 -26.73 -13.44
N ILE A 161 -36.45 -25.79 -12.51
CA ILE A 161 -35.44 -25.43 -11.49
C ILE A 161 -35.27 -26.58 -10.49
N PHE A 162 -36.33 -27.32 -10.18
CA PHE A 162 -36.24 -28.52 -9.34
C PHE A 162 -35.34 -29.58 -9.99
N ARG A 163 -35.54 -29.86 -11.29
CA ARG A 163 -34.70 -30.81 -12.03
C ARG A 163 -33.22 -30.42 -12.04
N ILE A 164 -32.93 -29.12 -12.15
CA ILE A 164 -31.54 -28.63 -12.09
C ILE A 164 -30.98 -28.79 -10.67
N ASN A 165 -31.76 -28.45 -9.65
CA ASN A 165 -31.35 -28.54 -8.25
C ASN A 165 -31.06 -29.96 -7.76
N ASP A 166 -31.57 -30.98 -8.47
CA ASP A 166 -31.26 -32.37 -8.20
C ASP A 166 -29.78 -32.69 -8.44
N TYR A 167 -29.17 -32.08 -9.46
CA TYR A 167 -27.76 -32.28 -9.82
C TYR A 167 -26.86 -31.14 -9.34
N PHE A 168 -27.36 -29.91 -9.32
CA PHE A 168 -26.58 -28.71 -9.05
C PHE A 168 -27.16 -27.93 -7.88
N THR A 169 -26.42 -27.86 -6.77
CA THR A 169 -26.90 -27.18 -5.56
C THR A 169 -27.15 -25.69 -5.83
N PRO A 170 -28.20 -25.06 -5.26
CA PRO A 170 -28.44 -23.62 -5.45
C PRO A 170 -27.25 -22.73 -5.06
N ALA A 171 -26.52 -23.07 -4.00
CA ALA A 171 -25.30 -22.35 -3.60
C ALA A 171 -24.12 -22.60 -4.56
N GLY A 172 -24.19 -23.63 -5.41
CA GLY A 172 -23.20 -23.97 -6.42
C GLY A 172 -23.05 -22.89 -7.50
N TRP A 173 -24.01 -21.97 -7.66
CA TRP A 173 -23.93 -20.88 -8.63
C TRP A 173 -22.78 -19.88 -8.38
N PHE A 174 -22.07 -19.99 -7.25
CA PHE A 174 -20.79 -19.30 -7.05
C PHE A 174 -19.60 -20.00 -7.74
N ILE A 175 -19.69 -21.27 -8.12
CA ILE A 175 -18.60 -22.03 -8.76
C ILE A 175 -18.08 -21.34 -10.04
N PRO A 176 -18.92 -20.92 -11.01
CA PRO A 176 -18.44 -20.21 -12.20
C PRO A 176 -17.66 -18.95 -11.84
N SER A 177 -18.12 -18.20 -10.83
CA SER A 177 -17.41 -17.00 -10.37
C SER A 177 -16.03 -17.32 -9.79
N LEU A 178 -15.91 -18.42 -9.03
CA LEU A 178 -14.65 -18.88 -8.47
C LEU A 178 -13.67 -19.33 -9.57
N VAL A 179 -14.17 -20.03 -10.59
CA VAL A 179 -13.36 -20.43 -11.76
C VAL A 179 -12.80 -19.19 -12.46
N VAL A 180 -13.64 -18.19 -12.76
CA VAL A 180 -13.16 -16.94 -13.38
C VAL A 180 -12.14 -16.23 -12.50
N CYS A 181 -12.37 -16.15 -11.18
CA CYS A 181 -11.41 -15.57 -10.24
C CYS A 181 -10.06 -16.30 -10.28
N GLN A 182 -10.06 -17.64 -10.27
CA GLN A 182 -8.84 -18.45 -10.34
C GLN A 182 -8.10 -18.23 -11.66
N GLN A 183 -8.81 -18.20 -12.79
CA GLN A 183 -8.20 -17.95 -14.10
C GLN A 183 -7.54 -16.57 -14.15
N VAL A 184 -8.21 -15.53 -13.65
CA VAL A 184 -7.69 -14.16 -13.62
C VAL A 184 -6.43 -14.05 -12.74
N LEU A 185 -6.43 -14.72 -11.58
CA LEU A 185 -5.29 -14.74 -10.65
C LEU A 185 -4.07 -15.47 -11.21
N ILE A 186 -4.23 -16.40 -12.13
CA ILE A 186 -3.13 -17.18 -12.72
C ILE A 186 -2.67 -16.55 -14.04
N LEU A 187 -3.60 -16.27 -14.96
CA LEU A 187 -3.29 -15.87 -16.33
C LEU A 187 -2.69 -14.47 -16.42
N ILE A 188 -3.11 -13.53 -15.57
CA ILE A 188 -2.60 -12.15 -15.62
C ILE A 188 -1.13 -12.10 -15.16
N PRO A 189 -0.75 -12.64 -13.98
CA PRO A 189 0.66 -12.68 -13.59
C PRO A 189 1.53 -13.47 -14.57
N LEU A 190 1.01 -14.57 -15.15
CA LEU A 190 1.75 -15.35 -16.13
C LEU A 190 2.01 -14.53 -17.41
N ARG A 191 1.01 -13.81 -17.91
CA ARG A 191 1.15 -12.91 -19.06
C ARG A 191 2.19 -11.83 -18.80
N ASP A 192 2.18 -11.24 -17.61
CA ASP A 192 3.13 -10.19 -17.24
C ASP A 192 4.56 -10.76 -17.12
N ALA A 193 4.73 -11.94 -16.53
CA ALA A 193 6.01 -12.63 -16.43
C ALA A 193 6.62 -12.98 -17.81
N LEU A 194 5.78 -13.45 -18.74
CA LEU A 194 6.20 -13.75 -20.11
C LEU A 194 6.64 -12.50 -20.88
N LYS A 195 6.01 -11.35 -20.62
CA LYS A 195 6.41 -10.07 -21.21
C LYS A 195 7.67 -9.48 -20.61
N SER A 196 7.97 -9.75 -19.32
CA SER A 196 9.15 -9.20 -18.65
C SER A 196 10.46 -9.94 -18.95
N GLN A 197 10.39 -11.20 -19.40
CA GLN A 197 11.56 -12.07 -19.68
C GLN A 197 12.60 -11.50 -20.67
N PRO A 198 12.25 -10.80 -21.77
CA PRO A 198 13.26 -10.25 -22.69
C PRO A 198 14.06 -9.07 -22.10
N HIS A 199 13.57 -8.45 -21.02
CA HIS A 199 14.03 -7.13 -20.57
C HIS A 199 15.13 -7.19 -19.50
N GLN A 200 15.06 -8.16 -18.57
CA GLN A 200 16.07 -8.34 -17.52
C GLN A 200 17.37 -8.98 -18.02
N GLN A 201 17.29 -9.93 -18.96
CA GLN A 201 18.47 -10.57 -19.55
C GLN A 201 19.31 -9.57 -20.36
N THR A 202 18.66 -8.66 -21.09
CA THR A 202 19.36 -7.67 -21.93
C THR A 202 20.09 -6.59 -21.12
N MET A 203 19.66 -6.30 -19.88
CA MET A 203 20.35 -5.35 -19.00
C MET A 203 21.50 -5.99 -18.22
N LEU A 204 21.33 -7.23 -17.73
CA LEU A 204 22.38 -7.97 -17.02
C LEU A 204 23.59 -8.29 -17.90
N THR A 205 23.39 -8.54 -19.20
CA THR A 205 24.50 -8.74 -20.15
C THR A 205 25.19 -7.45 -20.56
N SER A 206 24.53 -6.29 -20.37
CA SER A 206 25.06 -5.00 -20.82
C SER A 206 26.10 -4.40 -19.87
N GLU A 207 26.09 -4.74 -18.57
CA GLU A 207 27.19 -4.38 -17.66
C GLU A 207 28.48 -5.12 -18.02
N THR A 208 28.38 -6.38 -18.45
CA THR A 208 29.53 -7.19 -18.90
C THR A 208 30.04 -6.82 -20.29
N GLU A 209 29.17 -6.39 -21.21
CA GLU A 209 29.59 -5.95 -22.55
C GLU A 209 30.24 -4.55 -22.57
N SER A 210 29.93 -3.68 -21.59
CA SER A 210 30.49 -2.32 -21.52
C SER A 210 32.01 -2.25 -21.26
N LEU A 211 32.63 -3.38 -20.90
CA LEU A 211 34.08 -3.52 -20.70
C LEU A 211 34.81 -4.12 -21.91
N THR A 212 34.07 -4.62 -22.91
CA THR A 212 34.65 -5.34 -24.05
C THR A 212 33.76 -5.20 -25.29
N SER A 213 33.95 -4.14 -26.08
CA SER A 213 33.99 -4.24 -27.55
C SER A 213 34.07 -2.87 -28.23
N THR A 214 35.27 -2.58 -28.72
CA THR A 214 35.47 -1.75 -29.90
C THR A 214 35.23 -2.66 -31.11
N GLN A 215 34.07 -2.58 -31.79
CA GLN A 215 34.00 -2.94 -33.22
C GLN A 215 32.70 -2.49 -33.89
N SER A 216 32.91 -1.91 -35.07
CA SER A 216 31.96 -1.42 -36.05
C SER A 216 31.16 -2.53 -36.75
N SER A 217 29.91 -2.27 -37.12
CA SER A 217 29.46 -2.34 -38.53
C SER A 217 27.98 -2.01 -38.71
N VAL A 218 27.72 -1.50 -39.91
CA VAL A 218 26.51 -1.00 -40.53
C VAL A 218 25.49 -2.13 -40.79
N SER A 219 24.18 -1.91 -40.54
CA SER A 219 23.10 -2.21 -41.52
C SER A 219 21.68 -2.10 -40.93
N SER A 220 20.79 -1.48 -41.72
CA SER A 220 19.32 -1.52 -41.72
C SER A 220 18.55 -0.93 -40.51
N LYS A 221 17.97 0.25 -40.77
CA LYS A 221 17.01 0.96 -39.91
C LYS A 221 15.74 0.11 -39.71
N SER A 222 15.53 -0.37 -38.49
CA SER A 222 14.20 -0.63 -37.95
C SER A 222 13.95 0.31 -36.79
N SER A 223 12.72 0.83 -36.67
CA SER A 223 12.27 1.66 -35.53
C SER A 223 12.54 0.99 -34.19
N ALA A 224 12.55 -0.35 -34.16
CA ALA A 224 12.90 -1.16 -32.99
C ALA A 224 14.36 -1.01 -32.54
N VAL A 225 15.33 -0.87 -33.45
CA VAL A 225 16.76 -0.71 -33.07
C VAL A 225 17.04 0.69 -32.52
N VAL A 226 16.41 1.72 -33.09
CA VAL A 226 16.50 3.10 -32.58
C VAL A 226 15.83 3.21 -31.20
N PHE A 227 14.63 2.64 -31.05
CA PHE A 227 13.92 2.56 -29.78
C PHE A 227 14.74 1.83 -28.71
N ASN A 228 15.36 0.69 -29.05
CA ASN A 228 16.24 -0.04 -28.14
C ASN A 228 17.50 0.76 -27.77
N LYS A 229 18.10 1.52 -28.69
CA LYS A 229 19.28 2.34 -28.39
C LYS A 229 18.94 3.56 -27.52
N GLU A 230 17.79 4.18 -27.75
CA GLU A 230 17.28 5.29 -26.95
C GLU A 230 16.83 4.83 -25.56
N LEU A 231 16.17 3.67 -25.47
CA LEU A 231 15.87 2.98 -24.21
C LEU A 231 17.13 2.68 -23.40
N LYS A 232 18.15 2.08 -24.03
CA LYS A 232 19.43 1.75 -23.36
C LYS A 232 20.12 2.99 -22.79
N SER A 233 20.09 4.12 -23.50
CA SER A 233 20.66 5.37 -23.01
C SER A 233 19.86 5.96 -21.84
N LYS A 234 18.52 5.98 -21.94
CA LYS A 234 17.63 6.52 -20.90
C LYS A 234 17.44 5.61 -19.69
N ALA A 235 17.61 4.31 -19.84
CA ALA A 235 17.51 3.33 -18.77
C ALA A 235 18.86 3.09 -18.05
N SER A 236 19.88 3.89 -18.32
CA SER A 236 21.19 3.80 -17.66
C SER A 236 21.17 4.34 -16.22
N MET A 237 22.12 3.90 -15.39
CA MET A 237 22.28 4.38 -14.01
C MET A 237 22.52 5.90 -13.97
N GLN A 238 23.33 6.41 -14.90
CA GLN A 238 23.60 7.85 -15.00
C GLN A 238 22.33 8.65 -15.29
N ALA A 239 21.42 8.13 -16.12
CA ALA A 239 20.14 8.78 -16.38
C ALA A 239 19.23 8.78 -15.14
N LEU A 240 19.23 7.70 -14.35
CA LEU A 240 18.54 7.67 -13.06
C LEU A 240 19.13 8.69 -12.09
N GLU A 241 20.46 8.74 -11.92
CA GLU A 241 21.14 9.71 -11.05
C GLU A 241 20.84 11.14 -11.47
N PHE A 242 20.85 11.42 -12.78
CA PHE A 242 20.47 12.72 -13.31
C PHE A 242 19.02 13.08 -12.96
N SER A 243 18.08 12.15 -13.10
CA SER A 243 16.67 12.34 -12.72
C SER A 243 16.51 12.51 -11.21
N ILE A 244 17.20 11.72 -10.40
CA ILE A 244 17.23 11.88 -8.95
C ILE A 244 17.73 13.28 -8.60
N GLU A 245 18.73 13.81 -9.30
CA GLU A 245 19.32 15.11 -8.96
C GLU A 245 18.47 16.31 -9.40
N HIS A 246 17.86 16.24 -10.59
CA HIS A 246 17.21 17.38 -11.24
C HIS A 246 15.68 17.28 -11.35
N SER A 247 15.10 16.06 -11.41
CA SER A 247 13.70 15.86 -11.80
C SER A 247 13.09 14.54 -11.27
N ILE A 248 13.09 14.35 -9.95
CA ILE A 248 12.60 13.11 -9.32
C ILE A 248 11.06 13.05 -9.17
N GLU A 249 10.36 14.19 -9.21
CA GLU A 249 8.91 14.25 -8.95
C GLU A 249 8.05 13.47 -9.96
N PRO A 250 8.32 13.49 -11.28
CA PRO A 250 7.62 12.63 -12.23
C PRO A 250 7.76 11.13 -11.93
N LEU A 251 8.97 10.71 -11.53
CA LEU A 251 9.26 9.33 -11.13
C LEU A 251 8.49 8.95 -9.86
N ILE A 252 8.41 9.83 -8.86
CA ILE A 252 7.62 9.63 -7.64
C ILE A 252 6.13 9.50 -7.98
N ALA A 253 5.58 10.41 -8.79
CA ALA A 253 4.17 10.40 -9.17
C ALA A 253 3.79 9.13 -9.95
N TRP A 254 4.69 8.67 -10.83
CA TRP A 254 4.51 7.43 -11.57
C TRP A 254 4.61 6.21 -10.64
N ALA A 255 5.63 6.14 -9.79
CA ALA A 255 5.81 5.04 -8.83
C ALA A 255 4.60 4.94 -7.87
N ALA A 256 4.08 6.06 -7.38
CA ALA A 256 2.93 6.09 -6.48
C ALA A 256 1.62 5.67 -7.15
N SER A 257 1.42 6.05 -8.42
CA SER A 257 0.15 5.83 -9.11
C SER A 257 0.07 4.48 -9.83
N ARG A 258 1.22 3.95 -10.27
CA ARG A 258 1.28 2.76 -11.12
C ARG A 258 1.96 1.55 -10.48
N GLU A 259 3.08 1.73 -9.79
CA GLU A 259 3.87 0.61 -9.28
C GLU A 259 3.68 0.33 -7.78
N PHE A 260 3.21 1.34 -7.03
CA PHE A 260 3.02 1.31 -5.59
C PHE A 260 4.30 1.11 -4.78
N THR A 261 5.38 1.77 -5.23
CA THR A 261 6.75 1.68 -4.67
C THR A 261 7.35 3.08 -4.38
N ALA A 262 6.51 4.10 -4.18
CA ALA A 262 6.97 5.48 -4.05
C ALA A 262 7.78 5.73 -2.77
N GLU A 263 7.71 4.86 -1.76
CA GLU A 263 8.52 4.95 -0.56
C GLU A 263 10.02 4.97 -0.88
N ASN A 264 10.44 4.23 -1.90
CA ASN A 264 11.84 4.18 -2.31
C ASN A 264 12.28 5.48 -2.99
N THR A 265 11.48 6.02 -3.90
CA THR A 265 11.82 7.26 -4.64
C THR A 265 11.67 8.50 -3.77
N ILE A 266 10.72 8.51 -2.83
CA ILE A 266 10.59 9.55 -1.80
C ILE A 266 11.78 9.51 -0.85
N PHE A 267 12.23 8.34 -0.40
CA PHE A 267 13.43 8.23 0.42
C PHE A 267 14.67 8.81 -0.29
N LEU A 268 14.88 8.49 -1.56
CA LEU A 268 15.97 9.08 -2.35
C LEU A 268 15.85 10.61 -2.42
N ARG A 269 14.65 11.15 -2.62
CA ARG A 269 14.41 12.61 -2.60
C ARG A 269 14.78 13.23 -1.25
N GLU A 270 14.28 12.67 -0.16
CA GLU A 270 14.48 13.23 1.19
C GLU A 270 15.94 13.16 1.62
N VAL A 271 16.65 12.06 1.34
CA VAL A 271 18.08 11.94 1.65
C VAL A 271 18.91 12.90 0.78
N ARG A 272 18.59 13.04 -0.52
CA ARG A 272 19.23 14.03 -1.39
C ARG A 272 19.03 15.45 -0.86
N ASN A 273 17.80 15.81 -0.48
CA ASN A 273 17.49 17.13 0.07
C ASN A 273 18.21 17.39 1.40
N PHE A 274 18.23 16.38 2.28
CA PHE A 274 18.97 16.40 3.54
C PHE A 274 20.47 16.65 3.28
N LYS A 275 21.09 15.85 2.40
CA LYS A 275 22.52 16.00 2.08
C LYS A 275 22.81 17.36 1.48
N LYS A 276 22.04 17.84 0.50
CA LYS A 276 22.19 19.19 -0.10
C LYS A 276 22.12 20.32 0.93
N LYS A 277 21.20 20.20 1.88
CA LYS A 277 21.00 21.20 2.94
C LYS A 277 22.23 21.30 3.84
N TRP A 278 22.71 20.15 4.31
CA TRP A 278 23.76 20.10 5.35
C TRP A 278 25.19 20.13 4.79
N SER A 279 25.44 19.59 3.60
CA SER A 279 26.77 19.60 2.95
C SER A 279 27.21 21.01 2.51
N SER A 280 26.27 21.94 2.37
CA SER A 280 26.58 23.34 2.05
C SER A 280 27.34 24.06 3.18
N LEU A 281 27.29 23.53 4.40
CA LEU A 281 27.90 24.14 5.58
C LEU A 281 29.31 23.59 5.82
N LYS A 282 30.34 24.44 5.73
CA LYS A 282 31.74 24.05 6.01
C LYS A 282 32.00 23.80 7.51
N VAL A 283 31.26 24.49 8.38
CA VAL A 283 31.39 24.39 9.83
C VAL A 283 29.98 24.31 10.42
N VAL A 284 29.70 23.23 11.14
CA VAL A 284 28.38 22.96 11.74
C VAL A 284 28.44 23.27 13.23
N THR A 285 27.66 24.25 13.69
CA THR A 285 27.53 24.57 15.12
C THR A 285 26.83 23.45 15.88
N THR A 286 26.95 23.41 17.20
CA THR A 286 26.25 22.41 18.05
C THR A 286 24.72 22.45 17.85
N CYS A 287 24.13 23.64 17.71
CA CYS A 287 22.69 23.78 17.45
C CYS A 287 22.30 23.24 16.08
N GLN A 288 23.08 23.54 15.04
CA GLN A 288 22.88 23.00 13.69
C GLN A 288 23.04 21.48 13.65
N ARG A 289 24.03 20.93 14.38
CA ARG A 289 24.23 19.47 14.49
C ARG A 289 23.02 18.78 15.14
N ARG A 290 22.41 19.40 16.15
CA ARG A 290 21.17 18.91 16.77
C ARG A 290 19.99 18.96 15.80
N GLN A 291 19.84 20.07 15.06
CA GLN A 291 18.79 20.18 14.05
C GLN A 291 18.97 19.12 12.95
N MET A 292 20.20 18.94 12.45
CA MET A 292 20.54 17.89 11.47
C MET A 292 20.17 16.50 11.99
N PHE A 293 20.48 16.21 13.25
CA PHE A 293 20.13 14.93 13.88
C PHE A 293 18.62 14.73 13.99
N ASN A 294 17.87 15.78 14.37
CA ASN A 294 16.41 15.73 14.44
C ASN A 294 15.77 15.48 13.06
N GLU A 295 16.26 16.15 12.01
CA GLU A 295 15.78 15.94 10.64
C GLU A 295 16.08 14.51 10.15
N ALA A 296 17.30 14.01 10.40
CA ALA A 296 17.68 12.65 10.05
C ALA A 296 16.83 11.62 10.80
N SER A 297 16.63 11.80 12.10
CA SER A 297 15.79 10.89 12.89
C SER A 297 14.33 10.88 12.40
N LEU A 298 13.80 12.03 11.95
CA LEU A 298 12.46 12.08 11.35
C LEU A 298 12.38 11.23 10.08
N ILE A 299 13.34 11.37 9.16
CA ILE A 299 13.43 10.52 7.95
C ILE A 299 13.48 9.03 8.34
N TYR A 300 14.30 8.67 9.34
CA TYR A 300 14.40 7.31 9.84
C TYR A 300 13.05 6.78 10.35
N PHE A 301 12.36 7.51 11.22
CA PHE A 301 11.09 7.03 11.79
C PHE A 301 9.94 6.99 10.77
N THR A 302 9.95 7.83 9.75
CA THR A 302 8.83 7.88 8.79
C THR A 302 9.03 7.06 7.53
N LEU A 303 10.27 6.76 7.14
CA LEU A 303 10.56 6.03 5.90
C LEU A 303 11.35 4.73 6.11
N VAL A 304 12.08 4.57 7.22
CA VAL A 304 12.99 3.42 7.42
C VAL A 304 12.49 2.45 8.49
N ASN A 305 12.02 2.95 9.63
CA ASN A 305 11.70 2.11 10.77
C ASN A 305 10.37 1.35 10.55
N PRO A 306 10.39 0.00 10.57
CA PRO A 306 9.21 -0.82 10.27
C PRO A 306 8.08 -0.72 11.30
N PHE A 307 8.36 -0.19 12.50
CA PHE A 307 7.35 -0.05 13.55
C PHE A 307 6.62 1.31 13.51
N THR A 308 7.22 2.31 12.87
CA THR A 308 6.71 3.69 12.87
C THR A 308 6.32 4.19 11.48
N ALA A 309 7.01 3.76 10.43
CA ALA A 309 6.70 4.11 9.05
C ALA A 309 5.40 3.45 8.57
N GLU A 310 4.61 4.15 7.75
CA GLU A 310 3.41 3.57 7.12
C GLU A 310 3.80 2.50 6.07
N THR A 311 4.81 2.84 5.25
CA THR A 311 5.38 2.00 4.20
C THR A 311 6.91 2.11 4.28
N PRO A 312 7.58 1.27 5.08
CA PRO A 312 9.04 1.32 5.23
C PRO A 312 9.74 0.88 3.94
N ILE A 313 10.88 1.51 3.64
CA ILE A 313 11.78 1.09 2.55
C ILE A 313 12.35 -0.30 2.80
N ASN A 314 12.67 -1.01 1.72
CA ASN A 314 13.27 -2.33 1.79
C ASN A 314 14.80 -2.24 1.75
N ILE A 315 15.45 -2.29 2.91
CA ILE A 315 16.93 -2.27 3.04
C ILE A 315 17.45 -3.51 3.76
N GLU A 316 18.72 -3.83 3.52
CA GLU A 316 19.40 -4.92 4.21
C GLU A 316 19.39 -4.72 5.73
N TYR A 317 19.21 -5.82 6.47
CA TYR A 317 19.18 -5.82 7.93
C TYR A 317 20.42 -5.19 8.57
N LYS A 318 21.61 -5.38 7.98
CA LYS A 318 22.85 -4.78 8.47
C LYS A 318 22.80 -3.25 8.44
N ILE A 319 22.32 -2.68 7.33
CA ILE A 319 22.16 -1.22 7.16
C ILE A 319 21.11 -0.70 8.14
N PHE A 320 19.96 -1.39 8.21
CA PHE A 320 18.89 -1.07 9.16
C PHE A 320 19.39 -1.07 10.61
N LYS A 321 20.20 -2.05 11.00
CA LYS A 321 20.73 -2.17 12.36
C LYS A 321 21.67 -1.03 12.75
N THR A 322 22.51 -0.57 11.83
CA THR A 322 23.37 0.60 12.05
C THR A 322 22.53 1.85 12.31
N LEU A 323 21.49 2.08 11.49
CA LEU A 323 20.57 3.22 11.68
C LEU A 323 19.76 3.10 12.98
N GLN A 324 19.29 1.89 13.30
CA GLN A 324 18.57 1.60 14.55
C GLN A 324 19.43 1.89 15.79
N ALA A 325 20.70 1.48 15.78
CA ALA A 325 21.62 1.74 16.88
C ALA A 325 21.84 3.25 17.07
N LEU A 326 22.02 3.99 15.97
CA LEU A 326 22.23 5.44 15.98
C LEU A 326 21.04 6.22 16.57
N PHE A 327 19.81 5.87 16.19
CA PHE A 327 18.60 6.57 16.63
C PHE A 327 17.91 5.93 17.86
N SER A 328 18.55 4.94 18.51
CA SER A 328 18.00 4.22 19.66
C SER A 328 17.65 5.11 20.86
N GLY A 329 18.36 6.23 21.02
CA GLY A 329 18.12 7.21 22.09
C GLY A 329 17.03 8.24 21.79
N VAL A 330 16.40 8.19 20.61
CA VAL A 330 15.38 9.15 20.16
C VAL A 330 13.99 8.56 20.36
N GLU A 331 13.11 9.32 21.01
CA GLU A 331 11.69 8.96 21.17
C GLU A 331 10.90 9.49 19.97
N PHE A 332 10.04 8.66 19.39
CA PHE A 332 9.13 9.07 18.33
C PHE A 332 7.72 9.20 18.89
N ASP A 333 7.20 10.43 18.96
CA ASP A 333 5.81 10.67 19.33
C ASP A 333 5.01 10.86 18.03
N PRO A 334 3.99 10.03 17.73
CA PRO A 334 3.11 10.19 16.58
C PRO A 334 1.82 10.98 16.91
N TYR A 335 1.59 11.38 18.16
CA TYR A 335 0.36 12.06 18.59
C TYR A 335 0.51 13.57 18.77
N MET A 336 -0.18 14.34 17.93
CA MET A 336 -0.28 15.78 18.12
C MET A 336 -0.88 16.11 19.50
N PRO A 337 -0.25 17.01 20.28
CA PRO A 337 -0.78 17.43 21.58
C PRO A 337 -2.15 18.11 21.42
N ARG A 338 -3.06 17.83 22.37
CA ARG A 338 -4.36 18.51 22.42
C ARG A 338 -4.14 19.88 23.09
N SER A 339 -4.56 20.97 22.45
CA SER A 339 -4.81 22.20 23.21
C SER A 339 -5.96 21.89 24.19
N ARG A 340 -5.78 22.18 25.48
CA ARG A 340 -6.82 21.94 26.48
C ARG A 340 -7.96 22.95 26.37
N THR A 341 -7.73 24.09 25.70
CA THR A 341 -8.70 25.15 25.45
C THR A 341 -8.51 25.78 24.05
N PRO A 342 -9.56 26.42 23.49
CA PRO A 342 -9.47 27.16 22.22
C PRO A 342 -8.41 28.28 22.21
N ASP A 343 -8.06 28.82 23.39
CA ASP A 343 -7.12 29.93 23.57
C ASP A 343 -5.72 29.52 24.04
N ASP A 344 -5.40 28.22 24.12
CA ASP A 344 -4.07 27.76 24.54
C ASP A 344 -3.07 27.90 23.38
N ILE A 345 -2.59 29.13 23.15
CA ILE A 345 -1.48 29.48 22.23
C ILE A 345 -0.15 29.05 22.87
N ARG A 346 -0.08 27.85 23.45
CA ARG A 346 1.18 27.26 23.85
C ARG A 346 1.54 26.21 22.82
N SER A 347 2.48 26.57 21.95
CA SER A 347 3.26 25.61 21.17
C SER A 347 3.61 24.44 22.08
N PRO A 348 3.52 23.18 21.62
CA PRO A 348 4.03 22.06 22.39
C PRO A 348 5.42 22.40 22.92
N VAL A 349 5.61 22.21 24.23
CA VAL A 349 6.92 22.33 24.84
C VAL A 349 7.84 21.36 24.10
N ALA A 350 8.88 21.89 23.44
CA ALA A 350 9.85 21.08 22.73
C ALA A 350 10.47 20.11 23.75
N ARG A 351 10.12 18.83 23.65
CA ARG A 351 10.68 17.78 24.51
C ARG A 351 12.04 17.39 23.92
N GLU A 352 13.08 17.39 24.74
CA GLU A 352 14.41 16.96 24.31
C GLU A 352 14.37 15.50 23.83
N ASN A 353 15.09 15.21 22.73
CA ASN A 353 15.17 13.88 22.11
C ASN A 353 13.83 13.27 21.68
N VAL A 354 12.77 14.06 21.53
CA VAL A 354 11.49 13.61 20.97
C VAL A 354 11.32 14.18 19.58
N VAL A 355 10.94 13.34 18.63
CA VAL A 355 10.71 13.71 17.24
C VAL A 355 9.26 13.48 16.89
N CYS A 356 8.68 14.51 16.28
CA CYS A 356 7.25 14.64 16.05
C CYS A 356 6.97 14.88 14.55
N PRO A 357 6.26 13.99 13.84
CA PRO A 357 5.96 14.15 12.41
C PRO A 357 4.95 15.27 12.09
N TRP A 358 4.29 15.87 13.10
CA TRP A 358 3.45 17.07 12.92
C TRP A 358 4.24 18.38 13.01
N GLU A 359 5.48 18.34 13.47
CA GLU A 359 6.34 19.52 13.47
C GLU A 359 6.95 19.71 12.07
N ASP A 360 7.01 20.96 11.61
CA ASP A 360 7.57 21.30 10.30
C ASP A 360 9.09 21.51 10.40
N THR A 361 9.81 20.45 10.77
CA THR A 361 11.27 20.50 11.02
C THR A 361 12.08 20.48 9.73
N LEU A 362 11.62 19.77 8.69
CA LEU A 362 12.36 19.57 7.44
C LEU A 362 12.45 20.85 6.59
N SER A 363 11.39 21.68 6.62
CA SER A 363 11.33 22.94 5.87
C SER A 363 12.17 24.05 6.51
N ARG A 364 12.59 23.89 7.77
CA ARG A 364 13.34 24.90 8.51
C ARG A 364 14.70 25.15 7.84
N PRO A 365 15.09 26.40 7.55
CA PRO A 365 16.42 26.66 7.02
C PRO A 365 17.51 26.20 8.00
N ALA A 366 18.72 25.96 7.50
CA ALA A 366 19.87 25.66 8.33
C ALA A 366 20.41 26.94 9.02
N SER A 367 19.55 27.66 9.73
CA SER A 367 19.84 28.98 10.30
C SER A 367 20.50 28.89 11.68
N ILE A 368 21.41 29.83 11.96
CA ILE A 368 22.09 30.00 13.24
C ILE A 368 21.15 30.54 14.35
N VAL A 369 20.05 31.19 13.98
CA VAL A 369 19.18 31.91 14.92
C VAL A 369 18.10 31.00 15.49
N SER A 370 18.48 30.14 16.45
CA SER A 370 17.51 29.60 17.39
C SER A 370 17.18 30.69 18.42
N ASN A 371 16.24 31.60 18.10
CA ASN A 371 15.62 32.49 19.09
C ASN A 371 14.65 31.71 20.01
N GLN A 372 15.11 30.57 20.51
CA GLN A 372 14.47 29.88 21.62
C GLN A 372 15.51 29.83 22.72
N THR A 373 15.25 30.63 23.75
CA THR A 373 15.89 30.65 25.06
C THR A 373 15.70 29.28 25.71
N ALA A 374 16.40 28.27 25.20
CA ALA A 374 16.60 27.01 25.89
C ALA A 374 17.68 27.27 26.93
N SER A 375 17.22 27.68 28.11
CA SER A 375 17.98 27.82 29.33
C SER A 375 18.97 26.67 29.49
N SER A 376 20.23 27.06 29.61
CA SER A 376 21.39 26.28 29.97
C SER A 376 21.11 25.42 31.22
N ALA A 377 20.93 24.11 31.03
CA ALA A 377 21.11 23.13 32.09
C ALA A 377 21.36 21.75 31.46
N THR A 378 22.65 21.43 31.31
CA THR A 378 23.25 20.10 31.44
C THR A 378 22.30 18.90 31.47
N SER A 379 21.85 18.44 30.30
CA SER A 379 21.28 17.09 30.14
C SER A 379 22.30 16.24 29.39
N THR A 380 23.05 15.42 30.11
CA THR A 380 24.00 14.43 29.56
C THR A 380 23.33 13.39 28.63
N ARG A 381 22.00 13.44 28.53
CA ARG A 381 21.16 12.58 27.69
C ARG A 381 20.96 13.09 26.25
N SER A 382 21.33 14.34 25.95
CA SER A 382 21.04 15.02 24.68
C SER A 382 22.23 15.06 23.69
N MET A 383 23.18 14.12 23.79
CA MET A 383 24.39 14.18 22.99
C MET A 383 24.17 13.47 21.65
N VAL A 384 24.12 14.26 20.57
CA VAL A 384 24.21 13.75 19.20
C VAL A 384 25.51 12.92 19.10
N PRO A 385 25.46 11.64 18.68
CA PRO A 385 26.64 10.80 18.62
C PRO A 385 27.78 11.46 17.83
N SER A 386 29.02 11.33 18.31
CA SER A 386 30.18 11.99 17.68
C SER A 386 30.42 11.52 16.23
N TYR A 387 30.10 10.27 15.94
CA TYR A 387 30.21 9.67 14.60
C TYR A 387 29.03 10.01 13.68
N PHE A 388 28.04 10.78 14.12
CA PHE A 388 26.96 11.25 13.26
C PHE A 388 27.46 12.30 12.25
N THR A 389 27.12 12.12 10.99
CA THR A 389 27.45 13.01 9.88
C THR A 389 26.25 13.12 8.93
N GLU A 390 26.34 14.04 7.98
CA GLU A 390 25.41 14.19 6.85
C GLU A 390 25.37 12.95 5.93
N GLU A 391 26.34 12.05 6.04
CA GLU A 391 26.46 10.82 5.26
C GLU A 391 25.74 9.62 5.91
N VAL A 392 25.00 9.85 7.00
CA VAL A 392 24.31 8.82 7.79
C VAL A 392 23.46 7.85 6.94
N PHE A 393 22.90 8.31 5.83
CA PHE A 393 22.04 7.51 4.96
C PHE A 393 22.73 6.95 3.72
N ASP A 394 24.01 7.20 3.49
CA ASP A 394 24.68 6.87 2.20
C ASP A 394 24.57 5.38 1.85
N ALA A 395 24.78 4.48 2.80
CA ALA A 395 24.64 3.03 2.56
C ALA A 395 23.19 2.64 2.19
N ALA A 396 22.19 3.23 2.86
CA ALA A 396 20.78 2.99 2.56
C ALA A 396 20.38 3.63 1.21
N PHE A 397 20.92 4.82 0.91
CA PHE A 397 20.70 5.52 -0.33
C PHE A 397 21.18 4.71 -1.53
N GLU A 398 22.41 4.18 -1.48
CA GLU A 398 22.95 3.34 -2.56
C GLU A 398 22.16 2.04 -2.72
N SER A 399 21.77 1.40 -1.61
CA SER A 399 20.94 0.19 -1.65
C SER A 399 19.57 0.45 -2.31
N ILE A 400 18.89 1.53 -1.94
CA ILE A 400 17.59 1.88 -2.52
C ILE A 400 17.73 2.40 -3.95
N LYS A 401 18.79 3.15 -4.27
CA LYS A 401 19.07 3.60 -5.64
C LYS A 401 19.21 2.41 -6.58
N TYR A 402 19.95 1.37 -6.18
CA TYR A 402 20.08 0.14 -6.93
C TYR A 402 18.74 -0.61 -7.06
N LEU A 403 17.93 -0.67 -5.99
CA LEU A 403 16.60 -1.29 -6.03
C LEU A 403 15.66 -0.59 -7.02
N VAL A 404 15.63 0.75 -6.98
CA VAL A 404 14.86 1.58 -7.92
C VAL A 404 15.38 1.39 -9.34
N PHE A 405 16.70 1.35 -9.53
CA PHE A 405 17.32 1.14 -10.84
C PHE A 405 16.95 -0.20 -11.48
N THR A 406 16.92 -1.27 -10.69
CA THR A 406 16.67 -2.63 -11.20
C THR A 406 15.19 -2.95 -11.39
N ASN A 407 14.28 -2.25 -10.69
CA ASN A 407 12.84 -2.55 -10.70
C ASN A 407 12.00 -1.42 -11.30
N THR A 408 12.02 -0.24 -10.67
CA THR A 408 11.13 0.88 -10.97
C THR A 408 11.54 1.66 -12.21
N TRP A 409 12.84 1.96 -12.34
CA TRP A 409 13.38 2.82 -13.38
C TRP A 409 13.14 2.32 -14.81
N PRO A 410 13.39 1.03 -15.14
CA PRO A 410 13.19 0.54 -16.50
C PRO A 410 11.73 0.66 -16.94
N ARG A 411 10.80 0.32 -16.02
CA ARG A 411 9.36 0.39 -16.26
C ARG A 411 8.86 1.83 -16.39
N TYR A 412 9.45 2.76 -15.64
CA TYR A 412 9.19 4.19 -15.77
C TYR A 412 9.59 4.69 -17.16
N VAL A 413 10.81 4.39 -17.58
CA VAL A 413 11.35 4.81 -18.89
C VAL A 413 10.53 4.22 -20.03
N ASP A 414 10.17 2.93 -19.95
CA ASP A 414 9.27 2.27 -20.90
C ASP A 414 7.92 2.98 -21.00
N ALA A 415 7.32 3.34 -19.85
CA ALA A 415 6.04 4.01 -19.80
C ALA A 415 6.11 5.45 -20.37
N GLU A 416 7.20 6.17 -20.13
CA GLU A 416 7.42 7.49 -20.74
C GLU A 416 7.56 7.41 -22.25
N LEU A 417 8.37 6.47 -22.75
CA LEU A 417 8.62 6.32 -24.18
C LEU A 417 7.40 5.79 -24.92
N GLY A 418 6.70 4.82 -24.35
CA GLY A 418 5.42 4.32 -24.87
C GLY A 418 4.31 5.37 -24.86
N GLY A 419 4.31 6.27 -23.87
CA GLY A 419 3.41 7.42 -23.81
C GLY A 419 3.68 8.46 -24.89
N LYS A 420 4.96 8.70 -25.22
CA LYS A 420 5.37 9.61 -26.30
C LYS A 420 5.05 9.07 -27.70
N SER A 421 5.08 7.76 -27.91
CA SER A 421 4.66 7.16 -29.19
C SER A 421 3.14 7.11 -29.43
N ALA A 422 2.33 7.36 -28.40
CA ALA A 422 0.87 7.27 -28.45
C ALA A 422 0.16 8.63 -28.49
N SER A 423 0.90 9.73 -28.60
CA SER A 423 0.35 11.07 -28.79
C SER A 423 0.47 11.44 -30.28
N PRO A 424 -0.65 11.66 -31.01
CA PRO A 424 -0.62 12.08 -32.41
C PRO A 424 -0.08 13.50 -32.58
#